data_AF-A0A2A4VGI1-F1
#
_entry.id   AF-A0A2A4VGI1-F1
#
_cell.length_a   1.000
_cell.length_b   1.000
_cell.length_c   1.000
_cell.angle_alpha   90.00
_cell.angle_beta   90.00
_cell.angle_gamma   90.00
#
_symmetry.space_group_name_H-M   'P 1'
#
loop_
_entity.id
_entity.type
_entity.pdbx_description
1 polymer ?
#
loop_
_entity_poly.entity_id
_entity_poly.type
_entity_poly.pdbx_seq_one_letter_code
_entity_poly.pdbx_strand_id
1 'polypeptide(L)'
;MQKLDWAYMDHSEVMEILKGYYAEILDRTKYEIKKNGPLPQQRLDNMSTHLQQLNDLIDDGRDDLCEIWELDTDNPEDIYFYDSIKSVMDKYDLSFDADSNEYATMKAAYKFVRRNHIKDVMAYNDQVMNYSLLETSSSNSKEQINHCKPEHRLENVMNGYLKEQEPNITPRSFVEQRDCLHYLCDFFGKDYSVIKLDVGHVQDIKEALQNTPLGRNKGKLTKGLPLLEQITVVEQNDLDRLSSKSVNKYLGYFSSLFEWARRNRLVEENLFKGIKVKDSKKDNRRGMFAKDEIGLILQELQANKSGLIKNKSQYWGTLIAIYTGARRNEIGAILLPMSS
;
A
#
# COMPACT_ATOMS: atom_id res chain seq x y z
N MET A 1 7.49 -6.15 -28.75
CA MET A 1 6.60 -5.47 -29.69
C MET A 1 6.93 -6.00 -31.08
N GLN A 2 5.94 -6.47 -31.82
CA GLN A 2 6.09 -6.73 -33.25
C GLN A 2 6.42 -5.39 -33.92
N LYS A 3 7.45 -5.35 -34.77
CA LYS A 3 7.71 -4.18 -35.61
C LYS A 3 6.51 -4.06 -36.54
N LEU A 4 5.65 -3.06 -36.34
CA LEU A 4 4.53 -2.83 -37.24
C LEU A 4 5.12 -2.50 -38.61
N ASP A 5 4.63 -3.15 -39.66
CA ASP A 5 5.01 -2.88 -41.05
C ASP A 5 3.92 -2.00 -41.68
N TRP A 6 4.20 -0.70 -41.76
CA TRP A 6 3.20 0.34 -42.02
C TRP A 6 2.90 0.58 -43.50
N ALA A 7 3.69 0.02 -44.41
CA ALA A 7 3.48 0.15 -45.86
C ALA A 7 2.15 -0.47 -46.35
N TYR A 8 1.41 -1.13 -45.46
CA TYR A 8 0.15 -1.82 -45.75
C TYR A 8 -1.01 -1.40 -44.83
N MET A 9 -0.84 -0.36 -44.01
CA MET A 9 -1.89 0.04 -43.08
C MET A 9 -3.03 0.77 -43.76
N ASP A 10 -4.26 0.36 -43.42
CA ASP A 10 -5.43 1.08 -43.86
C ASP A 10 -5.74 2.29 -42.93
N HIS A 11 -6.65 3.15 -43.38
CA HIS A 11 -7.08 4.34 -42.63
C HIS A 11 -7.61 3.99 -41.22
N SER A 12 -8.20 2.82 -41.03
CA SER A 12 -8.73 2.40 -39.72
C SER A 12 -7.60 2.09 -38.74
N GLU A 13 -6.51 1.49 -39.21
CA GLU A 13 -5.33 1.17 -38.39
C GLU A 13 -4.61 2.45 -37.94
N VAL A 14 -4.43 3.43 -38.83
CA VAL A 14 -3.87 4.76 -38.50
C VAL A 14 -4.71 5.43 -37.40
N MET A 15 -6.04 5.38 -37.54
CA MET A 15 -6.95 5.95 -36.55
C MET A 15 -6.89 5.24 -35.20
N GLU A 16 -6.71 3.92 -35.16
CA GLU A 16 -6.58 3.17 -33.89
C GLU A 16 -5.28 3.52 -33.15
N ILE A 17 -4.18 3.74 -33.87
CA ILE A 17 -2.92 4.16 -33.25
C ILE A 17 -3.03 5.56 -32.64
N LEU A 18 -3.61 6.50 -33.40
CA LEU A 18 -3.89 7.85 -32.93
C LEU A 18 -4.84 7.86 -31.73
N LYS A 19 -5.93 7.09 -31.78
CA LYS A 19 -6.86 6.93 -30.65
C LYS A 19 -6.16 6.36 -29.43
N GLY A 20 -5.37 5.29 -29.59
CA GLY A 20 -4.62 4.68 -28.48
C GLY A 20 -3.65 5.65 -27.83
N TYR A 21 -2.94 6.44 -28.64
CA TYR A 21 -2.03 7.48 -28.15
C TYR A 21 -2.76 8.52 -27.30
N TYR A 22 -3.84 9.10 -27.83
CA TYR A 22 -4.57 10.16 -27.15
C TYR A 22 -5.47 9.66 -26.01
N ALA A 23 -5.90 8.40 -26.03
CA ALA A 23 -6.58 7.77 -24.90
C ALA A 23 -5.67 7.70 -23.67
N GLU A 24 -4.41 7.32 -23.84
CA GLU A 24 -3.44 7.32 -22.73
C GLU A 24 -3.16 8.73 -22.20
N ILE A 25 -3.04 9.73 -23.08
CA ILE A 25 -2.85 11.13 -22.67
C ILE A 25 -4.09 11.64 -21.93
N LEU A 26 -5.29 11.31 -22.41
CA LEU A 26 -6.54 11.64 -21.76
C LEU A 26 -6.60 11.02 -20.36
N ASP A 27 -6.23 9.76 -20.20
CA ASP A 27 -6.23 9.08 -18.90
C ASP A 27 -5.23 9.69 -17.92
N ARG A 28 -4.02 10.02 -18.38
CA ARG A 28 -3.03 10.75 -17.56
C ARG A 28 -3.55 12.12 -17.15
N THR A 29 -4.15 12.87 -18.07
CA THR A 29 -4.71 14.20 -17.80
C THR A 29 -5.89 14.12 -16.82
N LYS A 30 -6.78 13.14 -16.98
CA LYS A 30 -7.87 12.85 -16.03
C LYS A 30 -7.32 12.53 -14.64
N TYR A 31 -6.26 11.74 -14.56
CA TYR A 31 -5.60 11.43 -13.28
C TYR A 31 -5.02 12.69 -12.62
N GLU A 32 -4.36 13.56 -13.39
CA GLU A 32 -3.84 14.83 -12.87
C GLU A 32 -4.96 15.74 -12.37
N ILE A 33 -6.07 15.86 -13.11
CA ILE A 33 -7.23 16.67 -12.71
C ILE A 33 -7.84 16.12 -11.41
N LYS A 34 -7.97 14.79 -11.29
CA LYS A 34 -8.45 14.16 -10.05
C LYS A 34 -7.53 14.42 -8.86
N LYS A 35 -6.21 14.42 -9.08
CA LYS A 35 -5.20 14.53 -8.02
C LYS A 35 -4.97 15.97 -7.58
N ASN A 36 -4.87 16.89 -8.52
CA ASN A 36 -4.41 18.26 -8.30
C ASN A 36 -5.54 19.30 -8.42
N GLY A 37 -6.72 18.88 -8.87
CA GLY A 37 -7.85 19.76 -9.14
C GLY A 37 -7.93 20.22 -10.61
N PRO A 38 -8.89 21.10 -10.92
CA PRO A 38 -9.16 21.60 -12.26
C PRO A 38 -7.93 22.23 -12.93
N LEU A 39 -7.89 22.19 -14.26
CA LEU A 39 -6.84 22.82 -15.04
C LEU A 39 -6.83 24.35 -14.84
N PRO A 40 -5.64 25.00 -14.84
CA PRO A 40 -5.54 26.45 -14.77
C PRO A 40 -6.24 27.14 -15.95
N GLN A 41 -6.82 28.31 -15.71
CA GLN A 41 -7.57 29.06 -16.74
C GLN A 41 -6.75 29.30 -18.01
N GLN A 42 -5.49 29.72 -17.89
CA GLN A 42 -4.59 29.92 -19.03
C GLN A 42 -4.45 28.66 -19.91
N ARG A 43 -4.47 27.46 -19.29
CA ARG A 43 -4.39 26.19 -20.01
C ARG A 43 -5.70 25.90 -20.75
N LEU A 44 -6.84 26.23 -20.15
CA LEU A 44 -8.16 26.12 -20.79
C LEU A 44 -8.31 27.09 -21.96
N ASP A 45 -7.83 28.33 -21.82
CA ASP A 45 -7.85 29.33 -22.88
C ASP A 45 -7.01 28.86 -24.08
N ASN A 46 -5.78 28.37 -23.83
CA ASN A 46 -4.93 27.79 -24.87
C ASN A 46 -5.58 26.58 -25.56
N MET A 47 -6.25 25.71 -24.79
CA MET A 47 -6.99 24.56 -25.34
C MET A 47 -8.17 25.01 -26.20
N SER A 48 -8.89 26.05 -25.80
CA SER A 48 -10.00 26.62 -26.57
C SER A 48 -9.52 27.23 -27.90
N THR A 49 -8.43 28.00 -27.87
CA THR A 49 -7.81 28.55 -29.09
C THR A 49 -7.37 27.43 -30.03
N HIS A 50 -6.70 26.41 -29.50
CA HIS A 50 -6.25 25.26 -30.30
C HIS A 50 -7.45 24.47 -30.86
N LEU A 51 -8.52 24.31 -30.07
CA LEU A 51 -9.74 23.65 -30.53
C LEU A 51 -10.39 24.41 -31.70
N GLN A 52 -10.40 25.73 -31.65
CA GLN A 52 -10.91 26.56 -32.74
C GLN A 52 -10.08 26.38 -34.01
N GLN A 53 -8.76 26.47 -33.90
CA GLN A 53 -7.84 26.22 -35.01
C GLN A 53 -8.07 24.86 -35.68
N LEU A 54 -8.31 23.82 -34.89
CA LEU A 54 -8.62 22.48 -35.43
C LEU A 54 -10.00 22.39 -36.09
N ASN A 55 -10.99 23.13 -35.62
CA ASN A 55 -12.29 23.20 -36.28
C ASN A 55 -12.17 23.92 -37.62
N ASP A 56 -11.45 25.05 -37.66
CA ASP A 56 -11.22 25.81 -38.89
C ASP A 56 -10.55 24.93 -39.97
N LEU A 57 -9.53 24.14 -39.60
CA LEU A 57 -8.92 23.15 -40.50
C LEU A 57 -9.89 22.12 -41.05
N ILE A 58 -10.78 21.62 -40.20
CA ILE A 58 -11.75 20.60 -40.60
C ILE A 58 -12.81 21.20 -41.52
N ASP A 59 -13.27 22.42 -41.21
CA ASP A 59 -14.30 23.13 -41.97
C ASP A 59 -13.78 23.57 -43.35
N ASP A 60 -12.52 24.00 -43.42
CA ASP A 60 -11.85 24.41 -44.67
C ASP A 60 -11.27 23.23 -45.47
N GLY A 61 -11.35 22.00 -44.94
CA GLY A 61 -10.83 20.80 -45.60
C GLY A 61 -9.30 20.77 -45.73
N ARG A 62 -8.59 21.42 -44.80
CA ARG A 62 -7.11 21.54 -44.79
C ARG A 62 -6.48 20.66 -43.72
N ASP A 63 -5.23 20.25 -43.92
CA ASP A 63 -4.54 19.32 -43.02
C ASP A 63 -3.49 19.98 -42.12
N ASP A 64 -3.13 21.24 -42.38
CA ASP A 64 -2.23 22.04 -41.53
C ASP A 64 -2.61 23.52 -41.42
N LEU A 65 -2.25 24.15 -40.31
CA LEU A 65 -2.44 25.59 -40.14
C LEU A 65 -1.56 26.42 -41.08
N CYS A 66 -0.39 25.90 -41.49
CA CYS A 66 0.42 26.54 -42.51
C CYS A 66 -0.34 26.70 -43.84
N GLU A 67 -1.24 25.76 -44.16
CA GLU A 67 -2.08 25.84 -45.37
C GLU A 67 -3.17 26.92 -45.26
N ILE A 68 -3.69 27.18 -44.05
CA ILE A 68 -4.66 28.25 -43.79
C ILE A 68 -3.98 29.62 -43.81
N TRP A 69 -2.78 29.70 -43.25
CA TRP A 69 -2.03 30.96 -43.12
C TRP A 69 -1.15 31.28 -44.33
N GLU A 70 -1.25 30.48 -45.41
CA GLU A 70 -0.47 30.62 -46.64
C GLU A 70 1.04 30.76 -46.36
N LEU A 71 1.52 30.03 -45.35
CA LEU A 71 2.94 30.00 -44.99
C LEU A 71 3.67 29.07 -45.94
N ASP A 72 4.81 29.54 -46.46
CA ASP A 72 5.70 28.72 -47.27
C ASP A 72 6.43 27.73 -46.35
N THR A 73 6.23 26.44 -46.59
CA THR A 73 6.83 25.35 -45.79
C THR A 73 7.61 24.43 -46.70
N ASP A 74 8.75 24.91 -47.19
CA ASP A 74 9.74 24.10 -47.92
C ASP A 74 10.37 22.99 -47.05
N ASN A 75 10.30 23.15 -45.72
CA ASN A 75 10.84 22.20 -44.74
C ASN A 75 9.69 21.56 -43.93
N PRO A 76 9.60 20.22 -43.91
CA PRO A 76 8.64 19.48 -43.09
C PRO A 76 8.67 19.78 -41.60
N GLU A 77 9.82 20.19 -41.05
CA GLU A 77 9.94 20.55 -39.63
C GLU A 77 9.22 21.87 -39.30
N ASP A 78 8.90 22.68 -40.31
CA ASP A 78 8.17 23.95 -40.18
C ASP A 78 6.63 23.75 -40.26
N ILE A 79 6.16 22.51 -40.39
CA ILE A 79 4.74 22.13 -40.36
C ILE A 79 4.23 22.25 -38.91
N TYR A 80 3.09 22.93 -38.71
CA TYR A 80 2.63 23.34 -37.38
C TYR A 80 2.42 22.17 -36.42
N PHE A 81 1.95 21.02 -36.92
CA PHE A 81 1.72 19.84 -36.09
C PHE A 81 2.83 18.79 -36.17
N TYR A 82 3.96 19.08 -36.84
CA TYR A 82 5.05 18.12 -37.06
C TYR A 82 5.51 17.46 -35.76
N ASP A 83 5.89 18.25 -34.75
CA ASP A 83 6.35 17.72 -33.46
C ASP A 83 5.32 16.84 -32.76
N SER A 84 4.03 17.15 -32.95
CA SER A 84 2.94 16.38 -32.36
C SER A 84 2.77 15.03 -33.05
N ILE A 85 2.89 15.00 -34.39
CA ILE A 85 2.87 13.76 -35.17
C ILE A 85 4.13 12.94 -34.90
N LYS A 86 5.30 13.58 -34.88
CA LYS A 86 6.59 12.96 -34.54
C LYS A 86 6.57 12.29 -33.16
N SER A 87 5.96 12.93 -32.17
CA SER A 87 5.78 12.34 -30.83
C SER A 87 4.94 11.05 -30.83
N VAL A 88 3.98 10.93 -31.77
CA VAL A 88 3.23 9.68 -31.98
C VAL A 88 4.13 8.65 -32.66
N MET A 89 4.84 9.06 -33.71
CA MET A 89 5.77 8.21 -34.47
C MET A 89 6.84 7.59 -33.58
N ASP A 90 7.53 8.40 -32.78
CA ASP A 90 8.58 7.95 -31.87
C ASP A 90 8.06 6.92 -30.86
N LYS A 91 6.82 7.08 -30.38
CA LYS A 91 6.23 6.14 -29.41
C LYS A 91 5.99 4.75 -30.00
N TYR A 92 5.60 4.68 -31.27
CA TYR A 92 5.28 3.42 -31.94
C TYR A 92 6.42 2.90 -32.83
N ASP A 93 7.62 3.49 -32.72
CA ASP A 93 8.82 3.15 -33.51
C ASP A 93 8.58 3.30 -35.03
N LEU A 94 7.98 4.44 -35.41
CA LEU A 94 7.61 4.76 -36.79
C LEU A 94 8.62 5.69 -37.44
N SER A 95 8.92 5.44 -38.71
CA SER A 95 9.79 6.28 -39.51
C SER A 95 9.14 6.48 -40.88
N PHE A 96 8.83 7.73 -41.20
CA PHE A 96 8.23 8.14 -42.47
C PHE A 96 9.03 9.30 -43.04
N ASP A 97 9.15 9.36 -44.37
CA ASP A 97 9.51 10.58 -45.06
C ASP A 97 8.32 11.54 -45.03
N ALA A 98 8.58 12.84 -44.92
CA ALA A 98 7.52 13.85 -44.84
C ALA A 98 6.62 13.90 -46.09
N ASP A 99 7.16 13.50 -47.24
CA ASP A 99 6.44 13.45 -48.52
C ASP A 99 5.69 12.12 -48.73
N SER A 100 5.72 11.22 -47.75
CA SER A 100 5.06 9.92 -47.86
C SER A 100 3.54 10.03 -47.76
N ASN A 101 2.83 9.13 -48.45
CA ASN A 101 1.37 9.06 -48.41
C ASN A 101 0.87 8.68 -47.00
N GLU A 102 1.69 7.93 -46.26
CA GLU A 102 1.49 7.50 -44.88
C GLU A 102 1.51 8.70 -43.94
N TYR A 103 2.50 9.59 -44.08
CA TYR A 103 2.57 10.83 -43.32
C TYR A 103 1.39 11.76 -43.62
N ALA A 104 1.01 11.89 -44.90
CA ALA A 104 -0.18 12.66 -45.31
C ALA A 104 -1.46 12.10 -44.67
N THR A 105 -1.62 10.78 -44.64
CA THR A 105 -2.77 10.12 -43.99
C THR A 105 -2.80 10.37 -42.48
N MET A 106 -1.66 10.27 -41.82
CA MET A 106 -1.52 10.56 -40.39
C MET A 106 -1.85 12.02 -40.07
N LYS A 107 -1.36 12.95 -40.90
CA LYS A 107 -1.61 14.39 -40.79
C LYS A 107 -3.10 14.71 -40.94
N ALA A 108 -3.76 14.15 -41.95
CA ALA A 108 -5.19 14.32 -42.16
C ALA A 108 -6.04 13.77 -41.00
N ALA A 109 -5.65 12.63 -40.43
CA ALA A 109 -6.33 11.99 -39.30
C ALA A 109 -6.10 12.71 -37.96
N TYR A 110 -4.91 13.28 -37.77
CA TYR A 110 -4.46 13.92 -36.52
C TYR A 110 -5.43 14.98 -36.01
N LYS A 111 -5.89 15.88 -36.88
CA LYS A 111 -6.77 17.00 -36.48
C LYS A 111 -8.06 16.52 -35.82
N PHE A 112 -8.63 15.41 -36.29
CA PHE A 112 -9.86 14.85 -35.75
C PHE A 112 -9.66 14.25 -34.36
N VAL A 113 -8.62 13.44 -34.17
CA VAL A 113 -8.34 12.83 -32.85
C VAL A 113 -7.96 13.91 -31.84
N ARG A 114 -7.18 14.90 -32.26
CA ARG A 114 -6.73 15.98 -31.38
C ARG A 114 -7.88 16.86 -30.94
N ARG A 115 -8.80 17.20 -31.86
CA ARG A 115 -10.04 17.94 -31.56
C ARG A 115 -10.87 17.19 -30.52
N ASN A 116 -11.09 15.89 -30.74
CA ASN A 116 -11.89 15.08 -29.82
C ASN A 116 -11.21 14.95 -28.45
N HIS A 117 -9.90 14.72 -28.41
CA HIS A 117 -9.12 14.70 -27.16
C HIS A 117 -9.26 16.01 -26.38
N ILE A 118 -9.12 17.18 -27.02
CA ILE A 118 -9.27 18.47 -26.33
C ILE A 118 -10.70 18.63 -25.79
N LYS A 119 -11.72 18.29 -26.60
CA LYS A 119 -13.12 18.30 -26.16
C LYS A 119 -13.35 17.41 -24.94
N ASP A 120 -12.81 16.19 -24.95
CA ASP A 120 -12.96 15.22 -23.86
C ASP A 120 -12.25 15.68 -22.57
N VAL A 121 -11.07 16.30 -22.69
CA VAL A 121 -10.36 16.89 -21.54
C VAL A 121 -11.17 18.05 -20.95
N MET A 122 -11.65 18.97 -21.77
CA MET A 122 -12.43 20.12 -21.32
C MET A 122 -13.74 19.69 -20.67
N ALA A 123 -14.49 18.77 -21.31
CA ALA A 123 -15.73 18.22 -20.76
C ALA A 123 -15.49 17.53 -19.40
N TYR A 124 -14.40 16.76 -19.28
CA TYR A 124 -14.05 16.14 -18.00
C TYR A 124 -13.68 17.16 -16.92
N ASN A 125 -12.93 18.20 -17.29
CA ASN A 125 -12.58 19.30 -16.39
C ASN A 125 -13.83 20.03 -15.88
N ASP A 126 -14.77 20.33 -16.78
CA ASP A 126 -16.05 20.97 -16.45
C ASP A 126 -16.92 20.08 -15.56
N GLN A 127 -16.93 18.76 -15.82
CA GLN A 127 -17.62 17.80 -14.96
C GLN A 127 -17.07 17.79 -13.53
N VAL A 128 -15.75 17.92 -13.35
CA VAL A 128 -15.12 18.01 -12.03
C VAL A 128 -15.47 19.34 -11.34
N MET A 129 -15.69 20.40 -12.12
CA MET A 129 -16.14 21.72 -11.65
C MET A 129 -17.66 21.83 -11.45
N ASN A 130 -18.43 20.84 -11.89
CA ASN A 130 -19.87 20.80 -11.69
C ASN A 130 -20.20 20.46 -10.24
N TYR A 131 -20.18 21.49 -9.39
CA TYR A 131 -20.58 21.41 -7.98
C TYR A 131 -22.11 21.50 -7.79
N SER A 132 -22.92 21.13 -8.80
CA SER A 132 -24.37 21.13 -8.68
C SER A 132 -24.83 20.24 -7.53
N LEU A 133 -25.38 20.86 -6.48
CA LEU A 133 -25.93 20.15 -5.32
C LEU A 133 -27.26 19.44 -5.64
N LEU A 134 -27.81 19.66 -6.84
CA LEU A 134 -29.10 19.14 -7.28
C LEU A 134 -28.99 17.78 -7.98
N GLU A 135 -27.79 17.36 -8.41
CA GLU A 135 -27.55 16.13 -9.21
C GLU A 135 -27.13 14.92 -8.35
N THR A 136 -27.71 14.75 -7.15
CA THR A 136 -27.23 13.72 -6.19
C THR A 136 -27.68 12.28 -6.50
N SER A 137 -28.27 11.99 -7.66
CA SER A 137 -28.89 10.66 -7.91
C SER A 137 -28.71 10.16 -9.34
N SER A 138 -27.47 9.94 -9.78
CA SER A 138 -27.15 8.99 -10.88
C SER A 138 -25.65 8.69 -10.92
N SER A 139 -25.09 8.21 -9.82
CA SER A 139 -23.73 7.64 -9.83
C SER A 139 -23.81 6.17 -10.22
N ASN A 140 -23.56 5.88 -11.50
CA ASN A 140 -23.06 4.57 -11.90
C ASN A 140 -21.80 4.29 -11.09
N SER A 141 -21.88 3.26 -10.25
CA SER A 141 -20.85 2.81 -9.33
C SER A 141 -19.64 2.27 -10.09
N LYS A 142 -18.58 3.08 -10.19
CA LYS A 142 -17.19 2.61 -10.15
C LYS A 142 -16.43 3.46 -9.13
N GLU A 143 -16.24 2.87 -7.95
CA GLU A 143 -15.19 3.14 -6.97
C GLU A 143 -14.73 4.60 -6.86
N GLN A 144 -15.57 5.44 -6.26
CA GLN A 144 -15.09 6.67 -5.65
C GLN A 144 -14.55 6.36 -4.26
N ILE A 145 -13.23 6.52 -4.13
CA ILE A 145 -12.48 6.51 -2.88
C ILE A 145 -13.12 7.51 -1.91
N ASN A 146 -13.80 7.01 -0.88
CA ASN A 146 -14.38 7.87 0.15
C ASN A 146 -13.48 7.87 1.40
N HIS A 147 -12.68 8.92 1.56
CA HIS A 147 -11.92 9.21 2.79
C HIS A 147 -12.82 9.57 3.99
N CYS A 148 -14.15 9.65 3.81
CA CYS A 148 -15.13 10.12 4.79
C CYS A 148 -15.99 9.03 5.44
N LYS A 149 -15.56 7.76 5.45
CA LYS A 149 -16.19 6.73 6.29
C LYS A 149 -15.28 6.39 7.48
N PRO A 150 -15.42 7.08 8.64
CA PRO A 150 -14.62 6.82 9.83
C PRO A 150 -14.57 5.34 10.21
N GLU A 151 -15.64 4.58 9.97
CA GLU A 151 -15.76 3.17 10.28
C GLU A 151 -14.70 2.27 9.61
N HIS A 152 -14.14 2.68 8.46
CA HIS A 152 -13.09 1.92 7.76
C HIS A 152 -11.67 2.42 8.07
N ARG A 153 -11.51 3.42 8.94
CA ARG A 153 -10.18 3.85 9.38
C ARG A 153 -9.55 2.80 10.28
N LEU A 154 -8.28 2.52 10.05
CA LEU A 154 -7.53 1.48 10.75
C LEU A 154 -7.62 1.61 12.28
N GLU A 155 -7.49 2.83 12.83
CA GLU A 155 -7.62 3.07 14.27
C GLU A 155 -9.03 2.73 14.79
N ASN A 156 -10.07 3.05 14.03
CA ASN A 156 -11.46 2.76 14.41
C ASN A 156 -11.78 1.26 14.33
N VAL A 157 -11.31 0.59 13.27
CA VAL A 157 -11.44 -0.88 13.11
C VAL A 157 -10.72 -1.59 14.27
N MET A 158 -9.51 -1.15 14.59
CA MET A 158 -8.73 -1.69 15.70
C MET A 158 -9.41 -1.46 17.05
N ASN A 159 -9.93 -0.26 17.32
CA ASN A 159 -10.63 0.06 18.55
C ASN A 159 -11.92 -0.77 18.71
N GLY A 160 -12.69 -0.94 17.63
CA GLY A 160 -13.88 -1.78 17.62
C GLY A 160 -13.56 -3.23 17.97
N TYR A 161 -12.54 -3.80 17.33
CA TYR A 161 -12.06 -5.14 17.63
C TYR A 161 -11.57 -5.29 19.07
N LEU A 162 -10.72 -4.38 19.54
CA LEU A 162 -10.16 -4.44 20.89
C LEU A 162 -11.25 -4.34 21.96
N LYS A 163 -12.24 -3.47 21.77
CA LYS A 163 -13.39 -3.35 22.69
C LYS A 163 -14.15 -4.68 22.85
N GLU A 164 -14.31 -5.43 21.77
CA GLU A 164 -14.93 -6.77 21.85
C GLU A 164 -13.99 -7.84 22.42
N GLN A 165 -12.68 -7.69 22.27
CA GLN A 165 -11.70 -8.65 22.81
C GLN A 165 -11.46 -8.47 24.31
N GLU A 166 -11.50 -7.25 24.83
CA GLU A 166 -11.17 -6.90 26.22
C GLU A 166 -11.82 -7.81 27.28
N PRO A 167 -13.14 -8.08 27.26
CA PRO A 167 -13.76 -8.97 28.25
C PRO A 167 -13.40 -10.46 28.07
N ASN A 168 -12.88 -10.84 26.89
CA ASN A 168 -12.65 -12.23 26.50
C ASN A 168 -11.21 -12.71 26.76
N ILE A 169 -10.28 -11.80 27.05
CA ILE A 169 -8.87 -12.11 27.22
C ILE A 169 -8.31 -11.52 28.51
N THR A 170 -7.19 -12.08 29.00
CA THR A 170 -6.54 -11.54 30.20
C THR A 170 -5.99 -10.13 29.96
N PRO A 171 -5.91 -9.26 31.00
CA PRO A 171 -5.40 -7.89 30.84
C PRO A 171 -4.00 -7.84 30.22
N ARG A 172 -3.14 -8.80 30.56
CA ARG A 172 -1.80 -8.93 29.96
C ARG A 172 -1.86 -9.23 28.48
N SER A 173 -2.72 -10.16 28.07
CA SER A 173 -2.90 -10.51 26.65
C SER A 173 -3.51 -9.36 25.87
N PHE A 174 -4.43 -8.61 26.47
CA PHE A 174 -5.02 -7.42 25.87
C PHE A 174 -3.99 -6.35 25.57
N VAL A 175 -3.15 -5.99 26.56
CA VAL A 175 -2.07 -5.01 26.35
C VAL A 175 -1.11 -5.47 25.26
N GLU A 176 -0.69 -6.74 25.29
CA GLU A 176 0.20 -7.29 24.26
C GLU A 176 -0.42 -7.23 22.86
N GLN A 177 -1.69 -7.61 22.73
CA GLN A 177 -2.39 -7.61 21.46
C GLN A 177 -2.61 -6.18 20.95
N ARG A 178 -3.05 -5.24 21.80
CA ARG A 178 -3.18 -3.82 21.46
C ARG A 178 -1.85 -3.24 20.97
N ASP A 179 -0.78 -3.43 21.73
CA ASP A 179 0.55 -2.91 21.39
C ASP A 179 1.05 -3.50 20.07
N CYS A 180 0.72 -4.77 19.79
CA CYS A 180 0.99 -5.39 18.51
C CYS A 180 0.19 -4.77 17.36
N LEU A 181 -1.12 -4.58 17.53
CA LEU A 181 -1.97 -4.02 16.46
C LEU A 181 -1.57 -2.59 16.10
N HIS A 182 -1.04 -1.81 17.05
CA HIS A 182 -0.50 -0.48 16.78
C HIS A 182 0.66 -0.45 15.78
N TYR A 183 1.35 -1.57 15.52
CA TYR A 183 2.32 -1.63 14.42
C TYR A 183 1.68 -1.35 13.07
N LEU A 184 0.42 -1.73 12.86
CA LEU A 184 -0.31 -1.38 11.64
C LEU A 184 -0.50 0.13 11.55
N CYS A 185 -0.90 0.78 12.65
CA CYS A 185 -1.09 2.23 12.69
C CYS A 185 0.23 2.99 12.52
N ASP A 186 1.33 2.48 13.07
CA ASP A 186 2.65 3.10 12.94
C ASP A 186 3.20 2.99 11.51
N PHE A 187 2.84 1.93 10.80
CA PHE A 187 3.31 1.69 9.43
C PHE A 187 2.43 2.39 8.38
N PHE A 188 1.10 2.23 8.47
CA PHE A 188 0.17 2.76 7.47
C PHE A 188 -0.40 4.14 7.83
N GLY A 189 -0.36 4.51 9.11
CA GLY A 189 -1.06 5.67 9.65
C GLY A 189 -2.44 5.31 10.24
N LYS A 190 -2.87 6.06 11.25
CA LYS A 190 -4.12 5.85 11.99
C LYS A 190 -5.37 5.97 11.11
N ASP A 191 -5.36 6.92 10.19
CA ASP A 191 -6.46 7.24 9.28
C ASP A 191 -6.43 6.40 7.99
N TYR A 192 -5.50 5.46 7.85
CA TYR A 192 -5.43 4.59 6.69
C TYR A 192 -6.72 3.77 6.55
N SER A 193 -7.26 3.68 5.33
CA SER A 193 -8.49 2.94 5.07
C SER A 193 -8.19 1.46 4.85
N VAL A 194 -8.78 0.58 5.67
CA VAL A 194 -8.53 -0.88 5.59
C VAL A 194 -8.96 -1.51 4.27
N ILE A 195 -9.83 -0.84 3.50
CA ILE A 195 -10.29 -1.29 2.17
C ILE A 195 -9.17 -1.15 1.12
N LYS A 196 -8.22 -0.24 1.32
CA LYS A 196 -7.10 0.00 0.38
C LYS A 196 -5.96 -1.01 0.53
N LEU A 197 -6.02 -1.87 1.54
CA LEU A 197 -5.01 -2.90 1.70
C LEU A 197 -5.09 -3.88 0.53
N ASP A 198 -3.93 -4.18 -0.03
CA ASP A 198 -3.75 -5.23 -1.02
C ASP A 198 -2.65 -6.20 -0.53
N VAL A 199 -2.36 -7.21 -1.36
CA VAL A 199 -1.34 -8.22 -1.07
C VAL A 199 0.07 -7.61 -0.94
N GLY A 200 0.37 -6.53 -1.68
CA GLY A 200 1.65 -5.82 -1.62
C GLY A 200 1.86 -5.20 -0.25
N HIS A 201 0.89 -4.42 0.22
CA HIS A 201 0.92 -3.81 1.56
C HIS A 201 1.09 -4.87 2.67
N VAL A 202 0.49 -6.05 2.52
CA VAL A 202 0.65 -7.17 3.47
C VAL A 202 2.06 -7.73 3.47
N GLN A 203 2.75 -7.80 2.32
CA GLN A 203 4.16 -8.19 2.29
C GLN A 203 5.04 -7.11 2.91
N ASP A 204 4.77 -5.83 2.64
CA ASP A 204 5.58 -4.72 3.16
C ASP A 204 5.56 -4.68 4.70
N ILE A 205 4.38 -4.79 5.32
CA ILE A 205 4.29 -4.84 6.79
C ILE A 205 4.93 -6.11 7.36
N LYS A 206 4.82 -7.24 6.68
CA LYS A 206 5.48 -8.50 7.09
C LYS A 206 7.00 -8.36 7.04
N GLU A 207 7.55 -7.69 6.06
CA GLU A 207 8.98 -7.37 5.97
C GLU A 207 9.39 -6.41 7.09
N ALA A 208 8.64 -5.33 7.31
CA ALA A 208 8.87 -4.39 8.39
C ALA A 208 8.88 -5.06 9.78
N LEU A 209 7.98 -6.02 10.01
CA LEU A 209 7.96 -6.81 11.25
C LEU A 209 9.21 -7.67 11.43
N GLN A 210 9.74 -8.26 10.36
CA GLN A 210 10.97 -9.06 10.43
C GLN A 210 12.21 -8.19 10.75
N ASN A 211 12.17 -6.91 10.37
CA ASN A 211 13.25 -5.96 10.61
C ASN A 211 13.07 -5.14 11.89
N THR A 212 11.98 -5.37 12.64
CA THR A 212 11.70 -4.64 13.88
C THR A 212 12.69 -5.01 15.00
N PRO A 213 13.22 -4.02 15.76
CA PRO A 213 14.11 -4.28 16.90
C PRO A 213 13.44 -5.07 18.04
N LEU A 214 14.22 -5.96 18.63
CA LEU A 214 13.88 -6.61 19.89
C LEU A 214 13.81 -5.56 21.00
N GLY A 215 12.61 -5.38 21.57
CA GLY A 215 12.43 -4.41 22.65
C GLY A 215 12.36 -2.95 22.19
N ARG A 216 11.77 -2.69 21.02
CA ARG A 216 11.36 -1.37 20.49
C ARG A 216 11.09 -0.28 21.55
N ASN A 217 10.22 -0.56 22.53
CA ASN A 217 9.80 0.41 23.55
C ASN A 217 10.69 0.46 24.82
N LYS A 218 11.75 -0.35 24.87
CA LYS A 218 12.63 -0.53 26.04
C LYS A 218 14.08 -0.13 25.76
N GLY A 219 14.54 -0.21 24.52
CA GLY A 219 15.89 0.18 24.12
C GLY A 219 16.08 1.71 24.13
N LYS A 220 17.21 2.20 24.66
CA LYS A 220 17.53 3.64 24.68
C LYS A 220 17.58 4.26 23.27
N LEU A 221 18.00 3.47 22.27
CA LEU A 221 18.20 3.90 20.89
C LEU A 221 16.93 3.85 20.04
N THR A 222 15.93 3.04 20.43
CA THR A 222 14.73 2.77 19.62
C THR A 222 13.46 3.38 20.20
N LYS A 223 13.50 3.81 21.47
CA LYS A 223 12.32 4.31 22.19
C LYS A 223 11.84 5.63 21.60
N GLY A 224 10.56 5.69 21.24
CA GLY A 224 9.88 6.92 20.80
C GLY A 224 10.04 7.24 19.31
N LEU A 225 10.82 6.47 18.56
CA LEU A 225 10.97 6.64 17.11
C LEU A 225 9.80 5.98 16.33
N PRO A 226 9.42 6.50 15.15
CA PRO A 226 8.56 5.81 14.19
C PRO A 226 9.13 4.44 13.78
N LEU A 227 8.27 3.50 13.39
CA LEU A 227 8.69 2.12 13.07
C LEU A 227 9.79 2.05 12.00
N LEU A 228 9.66 2.85 10.93
CA LEU A 228 10.65 2.88 9.84
C LEU A 228 12.01 3.41 10.32
N GLU A 229 12.03 4.46 11.13
CA GLU A 229 13.27 5.00 11.70
C GLU A 229 13.95 3.99 12.64
N GLN A 230 13.16 3.21 13.38
CA GLN A 230 13.72 2.15 14.22
C GLN A 230 14.39 1.04 13.42
N ILE A 231 13.82 0.68 12.25
CA ILE A 231 14.41 -0.31 11.35
C ILE A 231 15.78 0.20 10.86
N THR A 232 15.87 1.47 10.48
CA THR A 232 17.14 2.10 10.09
C THR A 232 18.17 2.05 11.23
N VAL A 233 17.75 2.34 12.47
CA VAL A 233 18.64 2.28 13.65
C VAL A 233 19.14 0.86 13.92
N VAL A 234 18.30 -0.17 13.70
CA VAL A 234 18.70 -1.58 13.82
C VAL A 234 19.81 -1.92 12.84
N GLU A 235 19.68 -1.50 11.58
CA GLU A 235 20.69 -1.76 10.55
C GLU A 235 22.01 -1.05 10.85
N GLN A 236 21.96 0.17 11.37
CA GLN A 236 23.14 0.96 11.71
C GLN A 236 23.88 0.48 12.96
N ASN A 237 23.19 -0.18 13.90
CA ASN A 237 23.73 -0.53 15.23
C ASN A 237 23.74 -2.04 15.51
N ASP A 238 23.49 -2.87 14.49
CA ASP A 238 23.46 -4.34 14.57
C ASP A 238 22.64 -4.88 15.76
N LEU A 239 21.42 -4.34 15.93
CA LEU A 239 20.55 -4.71 17.04
C LEU A 239 19.80 -6.03 16.76
N ASP A 240 19.54 -6.80 17.82
CA ASP A 240 18.69 -7.99 17.75
C ASP A 240 17.30 -7.63 17.19
N ARG A 241 16.76 -8.50 16.33
CA ARG A 241 15.43 -8.36 15.71
C ARG A 241 14.39 -9.25 16.37
N LEU A 242 13.11 -9.04 16.05
CA LEU A 242 12.04 -9.94 16.46
C LEU A 242 12.31 -11.37 15.94
N SER A 243 12.11 -12.36 16.81
CA SER A 243 12.16 -13.77 16.39
C SER A 243 11.04 -14.10 15.42
N SER A 244 11.25 -15.07 14.52
CA SER A 244 10.20 -15.59 13.60
C SER A 244 8.93 -15.99 14.35
N LYS A 245 9.05 -16.54 15.56
CA LYS A 245 7.93 -16.87 16.45
C LYS A 245 7.14 -15.62 16.88
N SER A 246 7.83 -14.54 17.24
CA SER A 246 7.19 -13.26 17.60
C SER A 246 6.48 -12.66 16.40
N VAL A 247 7.14 -12.64 15.23
CA VAL A 247 6.56 -12.15 13.98
C VAL A 247 5.30 -12.94 13.61
N ASN A 248 5.36 -14.28 13.67
CA ASN A 248 4.20 -15.15 13.41
C ASN A 248 3.06 -14.94 14.40
N LYS A 249 3.37 -14.66 15.68
CA LYS A 249 2.36 -14.27 16.67
C LYS A 249 1.67 -12.96 16.29
N TYR A 250 2.43 -11.97 15.84
CA TYR A 250 1.92 -10.66 15.46
C TYR A 250 1.05 -10.73 14.20
N LEU A 251 1.51 -11.46 13.18
CA LEU A 251 0.72 -11.77 11.99
C LEU A 251 -0.59 -12.51 12.34
N GLY A 252 -0.56 -13.38 13.35
CA GLY A 252 -1.77 -14.01 13.89
C GLY A 252 -2.78 -13.02 14.49
N TYR A 253 -2.29 -11.99 15.20
CA TYR A 253 -3.15 -10.92 15.69
C TYR A 253 -3.72 -10.06 14.56
N PHE A 254 -2.93 -9.77 13.53
CA PHE A 254 -3.41 -9.04 12.35
C PHE A 254 -4.50 -9.85 11.63
N SER A 255 -4.25 -11.14 11.38
CA SER A 255 -5.27 -12.03 10.80
C SER A 255 -6.56 -12.07 11.64
N SER A 256 -6.45 -12.05 12.97
CA SER A 256 -7.64 -12.04 13.86
C SER A 256 -8.43 -10.73 13.76
N LEU A 257 -7.74 -9.58 13.72
CA LEU A 257 -8.36 -8.26 13.50
C LEU A 257 -9.11 -8.22 12.15
N PHE A 258 -8.45 -8.65 11.07
CA PHE A 258 -9.04 -8.62 9.73
C PHE A 258 -10.15 -9.66 9.55
N GLU A 259 -10.12 -10.78 10.28
CA GLU A 259 -11.25 -11.71 10.31
C GLU A 259 -12.46 -11.10 11.03
N TRP A 260 -12.23 -10.35 12.11
CA TRP A 260 -13.29 -9.58 12.76
C TRP A 260 -13.84 -8.48 11.85
N ALA A 261 -12.97 -7.74 11.16
CA ALA A 261 -13.38 -6.70 10.21
C ALA A 261 -14.23 -7.29 9.07
N ARG A 262 -13.84 -8.46 8.54
CA ARG A 262 -14.61 -9.20 7.53
C ARG A 262 -15.99 -9.61 8.04
N ARG A 263 -16.08 -10.16 9.26
CA ARG A 263 -17.37 -10.54 9.89
C ARG A 263 -18.30 -9.33 10.07
N ASN A 264 -17.73 -8.16 10.33
CA ASN A 264 -18.45 -6.89 10.44
C ASN A 264 -18.67 -6.18 9.10
N ARG A 265 -18.35 -6.82 7.96
CA ARG A 265 -18.49 -6.27 6.61
C ARG A 265 -17.72 -4.96 6.38
N LEU A 266 -16.61 -4.78 7.10
CA LEU A 266 -15.71 -3.62 6.96
C LEU A 266 -14.66 -3.84 5.86
N VAL A 267 -14.36 -5.09 5.54
CA VAL A 267 -13.51 -5.55 4.43
C VAL A 267 -14.16 -6.78 3.79
N GLU A 268 -13.90 -7.03 2.52
CA GLU A 268 -14.45 -8.19 1.81
C GLU A 268 -13.76 -9.50 2.21
N GLU A 269 -12.44 -9.45 2.38
CA GLU A 269 -11.61 -10.60 2.71
C GLU A 269 -10.51 -10.30 3.73
N ASN A 270 -9.92 -11.36 4.27
CA ASN A 270 -8.84 -11.28 5.24
C ASN A 270 -7.50 -11.56 4.54
N LEU A 271 -6.82 -10.50 4.11
CA LEU A 271 -5.55 -10.59 3.38
C LEU A 271 -4.38 -11.11 4.25
N PHE A 272 -4.51 -11.08 5.58
CA PHE A 272 -3.52 -11.62 6.51
C PHE A 272 -3.70 -13.13 6.76
N LYS A 273 -4.75 -13.74 6.23
CA LYS A 273 -5.04 -15.17 6.43
C LYS A 273 -3.93 -16.04 5.86
N GLY A 274 -3.34 -16.88 6.73
CA GLY A 274 -2.30 -17.83 6.33
C GLY A 274 -0.90 -17.23 6.14
N ILE A 275 -0.74 -15.92 6.31
CA ILE A 275 0.57 -15.26 6.21
C ILE A 275 1.46 -15.67 7.38
N LYS A 276 2.63 -16.24 7.07
CA LYS A 276 3.64 -16.66 8.04
C LYS A 276 5.05 -16.44 7.50
N VAL A 277 6.00 -16.35 8.42
CA VAL A 277 7.44 -16.41 8.16
C VAL A 277 7.93 -17.81 8.54
N LYS A 278 8.84 -18.36 7.73
CA LYS A 278 9.45 -19.65 8.01
C LYS A 278 10.28 -19.54 9.29
N ASP A 279 9.97 -20.37 10.29
CA ASP A 279 10.82 -20.47 11.47
C ASP A 279 12.19 -21.03 11.04
N SER A 280 13.27 -20.29 11.31
CA SER A 280 14.57 -20.90 11.39
C SER A 280 14.50 -21.87 12.59
N LYS A 281 14.70 -23.17 12.35
CA LYS A 281 14.73 -24.17 13.41
C LYS A 281 15.93 -23.90 14.34
N LYS A 282 15.85 -22.89 15.22
CA LYS A 282 16.63 -22.91 16.45
C LYS A 282 15.94 -23.94 17.33
N ASP A 283 16.62 -25.07 17.51
CA ASP A 283 16.20 -26.16 18.39
C ASP A 283 16.13 -25.66 19.83
N ASN A 284 15.07 -24.92 20.16
CA ASN A 284 14.79 -24.44 21.50
C ASN A 284 13.91 -25.46 22.23
N ARG A 285 14.11 -26.75 21.94
CA ARG A 285 13.68 -27.84 22.82
C ARG A 285 14.51 -27.69 24.07
N ARG A 286 13.97 -26.96 25.06
CA ARG A 286 14.45 -27.06 26.44
C ARG A 286 14.41 -28.55 26.77
N GLY A 287 15.58 -29.18 26.89
CA GLY A 287 15.67 -30.58 27.26
C GLY A 287 14.91 -30.80 28.55
N MET A 288 14.22 -31.93 28.67
CA MET A 288 13.74 -32.37 29.98
C MET A 288 14.95 -32.63 30.86
N PHE A 289 14.91 -32.18 32.11
CA PHE A 289 15.96 -32.51 33.07
C PHE A 289 16.01 -34.03 33.27
N ALA A 290 17.21 -34.60 33.21
CA ALA A 290 17.45 -35.98 33.60
C ALA A 290 17.32 -36.13 35.12
N LYS A 291 17.11 -37.37 35.59
CA LYS A 291 17.00 -37.65 37.03
C LYS A 291 18.22 -37.17 37.82
N ASP A 292 19.41 -37.33 37.25
CA ASP A 292 20.67 -36.94 37.89
C ASP A 292 20.78 -35.40 38.03
N GLU A 293 20.31 -34.66 37.02
CA GLU A 293 20.24 -33.20 37.06
C GLU A 293 19.24 -32.70 38.12
N ILE A 294 18.10 -33.38 38.25
CA ILE A 294 17.14 -33.12 39.34
C ILE A 294 17.78 -33.41 40.70
N GLY A 295 18.57 -34.48 40.81
CA GLY A 295 19.34 -34.82 42.01
C GLY A 295 20.31 -33.71 42.40
N LEU A 296 21.03 -33.13 41.44
CA LEU A 296 21.91 -31.98 41.67
C LEU A 296 21.14 -30.76 42.17
N ILE A 297 19.99 -30.45 41.57
CA ILE A 297 19.13 -29.35 42.01
C ILE A 297 18.68 -29.57 43.47
N LEU A 298 18.26 -30.78 43.84
CA LEU A 298 17.83 -31.10 45.20
C LEU A 298 18.97 -31.01 46.23
N GLN A 299 20.17 -31.47 45.87
CA GLN A 299 21.35 -31.34 46.73
C GLN A 299 21.71 -29.87 46.95
N GLU A 300 21.67 -29.06 45.89
CA GLU A 300 21.93 -27.63 46.00
C GLU A 300 20.84 -26.91 46.78
N LEU A 301 19.57 -27.33 46.67
CA LEU A 301 18.48 -26.83 47.52
C LEU A 301 18.77 -27.00 49.01
N GLN A 302 19.29 -28.17 49.41
CA GLN A 302 19.57 -28.45 50.81
C GLN A 302 20.87 -27.79 51.32
N ALA A 303 21.94 -27.86 50.53
CA ALA A 303 23.27 -27.46 50.98
C ALA A 303 23.63 -26.01 50.64
N ASN A 304 22.99 -25.42 49.62
CA ASN A 304 23.23 -24.07 49.09
C ASN A 304 24.73 -23.74 48.93
N LYS A 305 25.53 -24.70 48.47
CA LYS A 305 27.00 -24.58 48.41
C LYS A 305 27.44 -23.49 47.44
N SER A 306 26.66 -23.23 46.41
CA SER A 306 26.89 -22.19 45.41
C SER A 306 26.30 -20.82 45.78
N GLY A 307 25.54 -20.74 46.87
CA GLY A 307 24.89 -19.50 47.30
C GLY A 307 23.80 -18.99 46.35
N LEU A 308 23.30 -19.84 45.45
CA LEU A 308 22.27 -19.47 44.47
C LEU A 308 20.90 -19.21 45.13
N ILE A 309 20.65 -19.79 46.30
CA ILE A 309 19.39 -19.65 47.05
C ILE A 309 19.55 -18.48 48.01
N LYS A 310 18.92 -17.37 47.66
CA LYS A 310 18.95 -16.10 48.39
C LYS A 310 17.77 -15.92 49.32
N ASN A 311 16.66 -16.63 49.08
CA ASN A 311 15.47 -16.53 49.92
C ASN A 311 14.74 -17.88 50.06
N LYS A 312 13.93 -17.99 51.12
CA LYS A 312 13.13 -19.21 51.40
C LYS A 312 12.13 -19.53 50.28
N SER A 313 11.67 -18.52 49.55
CA SER A 313 10.73 -18.68 48.44
C SER A 313 11.35 -19.43 47.25
N GLN A 314 12.66 -19.23 46.99
CA GLN A 314 13.39 -20.00 45.98
C GLN A 314 13.54 -21.47 46.40
N TYR A 315 13.79 -21.73 47.68
CA TYR A 315 13.85 -23.08 48.21
C TYR A 315 12.51 -23.80 48.06
N TRP A 316 11.46 -23.28 48.71
CA TRP A 316 10.15 -23.91 48.74
C TRP A 316 9.49 -23.93 47.36
N GLY A 317 9.64 -22.85 46.59
CA GLY A 317 9.08 -22.77 45.25
C GLY A 317 9.67 -23.81 44.30
N THR A 318 10.99 -24.03 44.35
CA THR A 318 11.63 -25.07 43.53
C THR A 318 11.24 -26.47 44.00
N LEU A 319 11.18 -26.70 45.33
CA LEU A 319 10.78 -27.98 45.89
C LEU A 319 9.35 -28.36 45.46
N ILE A 320 8.39 -27.44 45.61
CA ILE A 320 7.00 -27.64 45.19
C ILE A 320 6.94 -27.90 43.68
N ALA A 321 7.69 -27.15 42.87
CA ALA A 321 7.72 -27.35 41.42
C ALA A 321 8.19 -28.76 41.03
N ILE A 322 9.23 -29.29 41.69
CA ILE A 322 9.76 -30.63 41.42
C ILE A 322 8.74 -31.72 41.78
N TYR A 323 8.10 -31.62 42.95
CA TYR A 323 7.21 -32.67 43.45
C TYR A 323 5.80 -32.65 42.84
N THR A 324 5.30 -31.47 42.48
CA THR A 324 3.90 -31.32 42.00
C THR A 324 3.81 -31.08 40.50
N GLY A 325 4.90 -30.65 39.85
CA GLY A 325 4.87 -30.16 38.47
C GLY A 325 4.10 -28.86 38.31
N ALA A 326 3.73 -28.18 39.40
CA ALA A 326 2.97 -26.93 39.35
C ALA A 326 3.73 -25.82 38.62
N ARG A 327 3.01 -25.01 37.85
CA ARG A 327 3.61 -23.85 37.18
C ARG A 327 3.97 -22.79 38.22
N ARG A 328 5.01 -22.00 37.93
CA ARG A 328 5.46 -20.91 38.81
C ARG A 328 4.34 -19.99 39.31
N ASN A 329 3.34 -19.69 38.47
CA ASN A 329 2.21 -18.84 38.87
C ASN A 329 1.23 -19.55 39.83
N GLU A 330 1.08 -20.87 39.72
CA GLU A 330 0.25 -21.67 40.63
C GLU A 330 0.92 -21.72 42.01
N ILE A 331 2.24 -21.91 42.06
CA ILE A 331 3.04 -21.90 43.29
C ILE A 331 2.96 -20.53 43.99
N GLY A 332 3.05 -19.43 43.23
CA GLY A 332 2.95 -18.08 43.77
C GLY A 332 1.55 -17.69 44.28
N ALA A 333 0.52 -18.45 43.92
CA ALA A 333 -0.87 -18.22 44.33
C ALA A 333 -1.31 -19.11 45.50
N ILE A 334 -0.42 -19.94 46.06
CA ILE A 334 -0.71 -20.78 47.23
C ILE A 334 -0.97 -19.87 48.44
N LEU A 335 -2.23 -19.78 48.86
CA LEU A 335 -2.62 -19.20 50.14
C LEU A 335 -2.23 -20.17 51.25
N LEU A 336 -1.25 -19.78 52.07
CA LEU A 336 -1.02 -20.47 53.33
C LEU A 336 -2.16 -20.09 54.29
N PRO A 337 -2.86 -21.05 54.92
CA PRO A 337 -3.80 -20.73 55.97
C PRO A 337 -3.03 -19.97 57.05
N MET A 338 -3.43 -18.72 57.29
CA MET A 338 -2.92 -17.94 58.41
C MET A 338 -3.26 -18.73 59.67
N SER A 339 -2.23 -19.16 60.41
CA SER A 339 -2.39 -19.81 61.70
C SER A 339 -3.18 -18.87 62.60
N SER A 340 -4.42 -19.27 62.89
CA SER A 340 -5.37 -18.62 63.80
C SER A 340 -4.86 -18.59 65.23
#